data_AF-A0A0G4F676-F1
#
_entry.id   AF-A0A0G4F676-F1
#
_cell.length_a   1.000
_cell.length_b   1.000
_cell.length_c   1.000
_cell.angle_alpha   90.00
_cell.angle_beta   90.00
_cell.angle_gamma   90.00
#
_symmetry.space_group_name_H-M   'P 1'
#
loop_
_entity.id
_entity.type
_entity.pdbx_description
1 polymer ?
#
loop_
_entity_poly.entity_id
_entity_poly.type
_entity_poly.pdbx_seq_one_letter_code
_entity_poly.pdbx_strand_id
1 'polypeptide(L)'
;MKASSLTARLFTASLTVLRLLLARRWLLSAAFAPHRPPLRQGPADLSPLRRRWNSRLSAATTRVKDDTPSPRVSPVEIPELQRPTGPSDPRPDDGDETFSRTDRFLHRLFRKQVAEEAGWMHPDESFKGTVEMVRDVIFRSPDPRQVHAASRRIIAGMMPKWLPAAFREYFAKPLPVISRRLNAFFTTKVSYWLVGDAEVCDVEHDDGTVGRGEGVLIKRCRYLEESGCASLCLNGCKVPTQQFFKEDMGVDLFMRPNYTDFSCRFEFGKAPPDPTYDPAYYVACLPRCVNKPISNPVMDKTDPSMPRVIAKRHHNALKRPPPLIMPPADEDAALVDERAGKNEDCPRCRGITSEVLLSAASVM
;
A
#
# COMPACT_ATOMS: atom_id res chain seq x y z
N MET A 1 -22.37 -4.61 56.53
CA MET A 1 -21.34 -3.71 55.95
C MET A 1 -19.92 -4.23 56.20
N LYS A 2 -19.50 -5.38 55.64
CA LYS A 2 -18.11 -5.91 55.77
C LYS A 2 -17.47 -6.43 54.47
N ALA A 3 -18.19 -6.47 53.34
CA ALA A 3 -17.70 -7.04 52.08
C ALA A 3 -16.86 -6.08 51.21
N SER A 4 -16.91 -4.77 51.45
CA SER A 4 -16.25 -3.75 50.61
C SER A 4 -14.76 -3.51 50.92
N SER A 5 -14.24 -4.06 52.03
CA SER A 5 -12.84 -3.86 52.46
C SER A 5 -11.87 -4.87 51.84
N LEU A 6 -12.33 -6.09 51.52
CA LEU A 6 -11.46 -7.16 51.03
C LEU A 6 -11.09 -7.00 49.55
N THR A 7 -12.05 -6.55 48.72
CA THR A 7 -11.86 -6.33 47.28
C THR A 7 -10.91 -5.17 47.00
N ALA A 8 -10.97 -4.08 47.79
CA ALA A 8 -10.04 -2.97 47.69
C ALA A 8 -8.58 -3.34 48.05
N ARG A 9 -8.40 -4.26 49.01
CA ARG A 9 -7.07 -4.77 49.41
C ARG A 9 -6.47 -5.73 48.38
N LEU A 10 -7.29 -6.51 47.68
CA LEU A 10 -6.82 -7.40 46.60
C LEU A 10 -6.46 -6.62 45.33
N PHE A 11 -7.18 -5.54 45.02
CA PHE A 11 -6.90 -4.71 43.83
C PHE A 11 -5.59 -3.90 43.98
N THR A 12 -5.33 -3.38 45.18
CA THR A 12 -4.10 -2.65 45.50
C THR A 12 -2.87 -3.56 45.55
N ALA A 13 -3.03 -4.81 46.01
CA ALA A 13 -1.97 -5.81 45.96
C ALA A 13 -1.57 -6.18 44.51
N SER A 14 -2.55 -6.38 43.62
CA SER A 14 -2.30 -6.69 42.19
C SER A 14 -1.59 -5.56 41.43
N LEU A 15 -1.93 -4.31 41.69
CA LEU A 15 -1.27 -3.15 41.08
C LEU A 15 0.19 -2.99 41.54
N THR A 16 0.47 -3.34 42.80
CA THR A 16 1.83 -3.25 43.37
C THR A 16 2.73 -4.35 42.78
N VAL A 17 2.22 -5.57 42.63
CA VAL A 17 2.93 -6.67 41.97
C VAL A 17 3.19 -6.35 40.50
N LEU A 18 2.21 -5.80 39.76
CA LEU A 18 2.39 -5.41 38.36
C LEU A 18 3.45 -4.30 38.19
N ARG A 19 3.48 -3.30 39.07
CA ARG A 19 4.52 -2.25 39.07
C ARG A 19 5.92 -2.82 39.35
N LEU A 20 6.05 -3.75 40.29
CA LEU A 20 7.33 -4.40 40.60
C LEU A 20 7.83 -5.28 39.45
N LEU A 21 6.93 -5.99 38.75
CA LEU A 21 7.27 -6.80 37.58
C LEU A 21 7.72 -5.94 36.39
N LEU A 22 7.06 -4.80 36.15
CA LEU A 22 7.45 -3.86 35.10
C LEU A 22 8.79 -3.18 35.41
N ALA A 23 9.03 -2.79 36.66
CA ALA A 23 10.31 -2.22 37.09
C ALA A 23 11.47 -3.21 36.95
N ARG A 24 11.26 -4.48 37.31
CA ARG A 24 12.27 -5.54 37.17
C ARG A 24 12.60 -5.83 35.70
N ARG A 25 11.62 -5.79 34.81
CA ARG A 25 11.84 -5.97 33.36
C ARG A 25 12.61 -4.80 32.74
N TRP A 26 12.36 -3.56 33.20
CA TRP A 26 13.11 -2.38 32.75
C TRP A 26 14.57 -2.42 33.22
N LEU A 27 14.82 -2.81 34.48
CA LEU A 27 16.19 -2.96 35.01
C LEU A 27 17.00 -4.06 34.30
N LEU A 28 16.35 -5.16 33.90
CA LEU A 28 17.01 -6.23 33.14
C LEU A 28 17.34 -5.82 31.71
N SER A 29 16.55 -4.93 31.09
CA SER A 29 16.85 -4.38 29.75
C SER A 29 17.96 -3.32 29.76
N ALA A 30 18.15 -2.59 30.88
CA ALA A 30 19.23 -1.61 31.00
C ALA A 30 20.63 -2.24 31.18
N ALA A 31 20.70 -3.51 31.59
CA ALA A 31 21.96 -4.23 31.81
C ALA A 31 22.60 -4.80 30.53
N PHE A 32 21.91 -4.75 29.39
CA PHE A 32 22.41 -5.25 28.10
C PHE A 32 22.31 -4.17 27.01
N ALA A 33 23.01 -3.06 27.22
CA ALA A 33 23.35 -2.15 26.13
C ALA A 33 24.63 -2.64 25.45
N PRO A 34 24.61 -3.08 24.17
CA PRO A 34 25.82 -3.51 23.50
C PRO A 34 26.75 -2.32 23.22
N HIS A 35 27.99 -2.42 23.71
CA HIS A 35 29.09 -1.52 23.38
C HIS A 35 29.32 -1.50 21.86
N ARG A 36 29.17 -0.32 21.23
CA ARG A 36 29.67 -0.07 19.86
C ARG A 36 31.18 0.15 19.91
N PRO A 37 32.01 -0.64 19.20
CA PRO A 37 33.41 -0.30 19.03
C PRO A 37 33.58 0.89 18.07
N PRO A 38 34.67 1.66 18.18
CA PRO A 38 34.87 2.87 17.39
C PRO A 38 35.15 2.55 15.92
N LEU A 39 34.54 3.34 15.03
CA LEU A 39 34.74 3.27 13.59
C LEU A 39 36.16 3.74 13.22
N ARG A 40 36.96 2.81 12.68
CA ARG A 40 38.28 3.09 12.12
C ARG A 40 38.10 3.75 10.74
N GLN A 41 38.50 5.01 10.60
CA GLN A 41 38.49 5.73 9.34
C GLN A 41 39.81 5.53 8.58
N GLY A 42 39.72 5.20 7.30
CA GLY A 42 40.82 5.16 6.35
C GLY A 42 40.49 4.26 5.15
N PRO A 43 40.45 4.76 3.90
CA PRO A 43 40.15 3.91 2.74
C PRO A 43 41.33 2.98 2.46
N ALA A 44 41.08 1.67 2.45
CA ALA A 44 42.07 0.69 1.98
C ALA A 44 42.32 0.92 0.47
N ASP A 45 43.59 0.98 0.06
CA ASP A 45 43.99 1.05 -1.34
C ASP A 45 43.68 -0.28 -2.05
N LEU A 46 42.55 -0.33 -2.76
CA LEU A 46 42.08 -1.48 -3.52
C LEU A 46 42.69 -1.56 -4.94
N SER A 47 43.63 -0.69 -5.29
CA SER A 47 44.28 -0.69 -6.61
C SER A 47 44.98 -2.01 -6.99
N PRO A 48 45.57 -2.81 -6.06
CA PRO A 48 46.17 -4.09 -6.40
C PRO A 48 45.12 -5.17 -6.71
N LEU A 49 44.00 -5.19 -5.98
CA LEU A 49 42.91 -6.15 -6.17
C LEU A 49 42.17 -5.89 -7.49
N ARG A 50 41.98 -4.62 -7.85
CA ARG A 50 41.34 -4.23 -9.11
C ARG A 50 42.16 -4.62 -10.34
N ARG A 51 43.50 -4.55 -10.26
CA ARG A 51 44.40 -5.00 -11.33
C ARG A 51 44.36 -6.52 -11.53
N ARG A 52 44.35 -7.29 -10.43
CA ARG A 52 44.26 -8.76 -10.47
C ARG A 52 42.89 -9.26 -10.97
N TRP A 53 41.83 -8.50 -10.73
CA TRP A 53 40.48 -8.81 -11.22
C TRP A 53 40.34 -8.56 -12.72
N ASN A 54 40.86 -7.43 -13.21
CA ASN A 54 40.84 -7.11 -14.64
C ASN A 54 41.71 -8.08 -15.46
N SER A 55 42.85 -8.54 -14.93
CA SER A 55 43.69 -9.53 -15.62
C SER A 55 43.02 -10.91 -15.73
N ARG A 56 42.10 -11.25 -14.82
CA ARG A 56 41.30 -12.49 -14.89
C ARG A 56 40.15 -12.39 -15.89
N LEU A 57 39.54 -11.22 -16.03
CA LEU A 57 38.49 -10.98 -17.04
C LEU A 57 39.05 -10.97 -18.47
N SER A 58 40.26 -10.42 -18.68
CA SER A 58 40.91 -10.44 -19.99
C SER A 58 41.46 -11.82 -20.39
N ALA A 59 41.71 -12.71 -19.42
CA ALA A 59 42.15 -14.09 -19.69
C ALA A 59 40.98 -15.08 -19.87
N ALA A 60 39.76 -14.71 -19.48
CA ALA A 60 38.57 -15.56 -19.58
C ALA A 60 37.75 -15.34 -20.88
N THR A 61 38.13 -14.37 -21.73
CA THR A 61 37.53 -14.18 -23.05
C THR A 61 38.17 -15.07 -24.12
N THR A 62 38.30 -16.37 -23.86
CA THR A 62 38.27 -17.34 -24.95
C THR A 62 36.80 -17.62 -25.23
N ARG A 63 36.33 -17.15 -26.39
CA ARG A 63 34.98 -17.36 -26.91
C ARG A 63 34.70 -18.86 -27.00
N VAL A 64 34.11 -19.43 -25.97
CA VAL A 64 33.41 -20.71 -26.04
C VAL A 64 32.14 -20.42 -26.85
N LYS A 65 32.01 -21.06 -28.02
CA LYS A 65 30.74 -21.18 -28.71
C LYS A 65 29.88 -22.08 -27.84
N ASP A 66 29.00 -21.47 -27.07
CA ASP A 66 27.97 -22.18 -26.33
C ASP A 66 26.79 -22.37 -27.28
N ASP A 67 26.69 -23.56 -27.90
CA ASP A 67 25.61 -23.95 -28.82
C ASP A 67 24.34 -24.40 -28.04
N THR A 68 24.21 -24.01 -26.77
CA THR A 68 23.03 -24.32 -25.94
C THR A 68 21.88 -23.37 -26.31
N PRO A 69 20.68 -23.87 -26.67
CA PRO A 69 19.54 -23.02 -26.97
C PRO A 69 19.15 -22.20 -25.73
N SER A 70 19.22 -20.88 -25.81
CA SER A 70 18.67 -19.98 -24.80
C SER A 70 17.23 -20.41 -24.50
N PRO A 71 16.82 -20.53 -23.21
CA PRO A 71 15.42 -20.72 -22.87
C PRO A 71 14.63 -19.63 -23.56
N ARG A 72 13.64 -20.04 -24.35
CA ARG A 72 12.75 -19.13 -25.07
C ARG A 72 11.89 -18.47 -24.00
N VAL A 73 12.33 -17.33 -23.47
CA VAL A 73 11.50 -16.47 -22.62
C VAL A 73 10.30 -16.11 -23.48
N SER A 74 9.15 -16.70 -23.18
CA SER A 74 7.88 -16.32 -23.79
C SER A 74 7.74 -14.80 -23.67
N PRO A 75 7.37 -14.09 -24.74
CA PRO A 75 7.15 -12.66 -24.67
C PRO A 75 6.18 -12.37 -23.52
N VAL A 76 6.60 -11.57 -22.54
CA VAL A 76 5.68 -11.06 -21.51
C VAL A 76 4.64 -10.24 -22.26
N GLU A 77 3.40 -10.73 -22.26
CA GLU A 77 2.28 -10.05 -22.89
C GLU A 77 2.01 -8.78 -22.07
N ILE A 78 2.46 -7.63 -22.58
CA ILE A 78 2.26 -6.35 -21.91
C ILE A 78 0.77 -6.01 -22.03
N PRO A 79 0.04 -5.81 -20.92
CA PRO A 79 -1.37 -5.47 -20.97
C PRO A 79 -1.62 -4.22 -21.82
N GLU A 80 -2.65 -4.26 -22.66
CA GLU A 80 -3.05 -3.12 -23.47
C GLU A 80 -3.45 -1.94 -22.58
N LEU A 81 -2.99 -0.73 -22.93
CA LEU A 81 -3.27 0.50 -22.19
C LEU A 81 -4.77 0.82 -22.25
N GLN A 82 -5.45 0.74 -21.10
CA GLN A 82 -6.86 1.06 -20.99
C GLN A 82 -7.07 2.58 -21.05
N ARG A 83 -8.11 3.03 -21.79
CA ARG A 83 -8.49 4.45 -21.88
C ARG A 83 -9.93 4.68 -21.42
N PRO A 84 -10.19 4.62 -20.10
CA PRO A 84 -11.52 4.75 -19.55
C PRO A 84 -12.02 6.20 -19.64
N THR A 85 -13.33 6.36 -19.87
CA THR A 85 -14.02 7.66 -19.84
C THR A 85 -14.68 7.95 -18.50
N GLY A 86 -14.84 6.92 -17.66
CA GLY A 86 -15.67 6.97 -16.45
C GLY A 86 -17.17 6.83 -16.76
N PRO A 87 -18.02 6.91 -15.71
CA PRO A 87 -19.47 6.81 -15.83
C PRO A 87 -20.02 7.98 -16.65
N SER A 88 -21.05 7.70 -17.45
CA SER A 88 -21.76 8.72 -18.23
C SER A 88 -22.91 9.36 -17.45
N ASP A 89 -23.41 8.68 -16.43
CA ASP A 89 -24.51 9.15 -15.59
C ASP A 89 -24.04 10.23 -14.60
N PRO A 90 -24.96 11.11 -14.15
CA PRO A 90 -24.62 12.18 -13.21
C PRO A 90 -23.94 11.64 -11.95
N ARG A 91 -23.04 12.44 -11.39
CA ARG A 91 -22.45 12.13 -10.08
C ARG A 91 -23.57 11.99 -9.04
N PRO A 92 -23.48 11.01 -8.12
CA PRO A 92 -24.39 10.93 -6.98
C PRO A 92 -24.46 12.25 -6.21
N ASP A 93 -25.62 12.55 -5.62
CA ASP A 93 -25.80 13.69 -4.73
C ASP A 93 -25.17 13.41 -3.36
N ASP A 94 -23.84 13.29 -3.38
CA ASP A 94 -23.04 12.88 -2.24
C ASP A 94 -22.09 13.97 -1.78
N GLY A 95 -22.19 15.22 -2.23
CA GLY A 95 -21.20 16.28 -1.97
C GLY A 95 -20.97 16.62 -0.49
N ASP A 96 -20.11 17.59 -0.23
CA ASP A 96 -19.62 17.91 1.13
C ASP A 96 -20.74 18.35 2.09
N GLU A 97 -21.85 18.85 1.53
CA GLU A 97 -23.10 19.14 2.24
C GLU A 97 -23.67 17.91 2.96
N THR A 98 -23.43 16.71 2.45
CA THR A 98 -23.93 15.45 3.02
C THR A 98 -23.08 14.95 4.21
N PHE A 99 -21.90 15.55 4.44
CA PHE A 99 -20.98 15.09 5.48
C PHE A 99 -21.63 15.17 6.87
N SER A 100 -21.49 14.09 7.64
CA SER A 100 -21.80 14.10 9.07
C SER A 100 -20.81 14.99 9.85
N ARG A 101 -21.03 15.15 11.16
CA ARG A 101 -20.04 15.84 12.03
C ARG A 101 -18.70 15.10 12.05
N THR A 102 -18.73 13.77 12.06
CA THR A 102 -17.53 12.93 12.04
C THR A 102 -16.81 13.06 10.70
N ASP A 103 -17.54 13.04 9.60
CA ASP A 103 -16.99 13.23 8.25
C ASP A 103 -16.30 14.58 8.10
N ARG A 104 -16.95 15.67 8.55
CA ARG A 104 -16.33 17.01 8.56
C ARG A 104 -15.06 17.04 9.41
N PHE A 105 -15.04 16.35 10.54
CA PHE A 105 -13.84 16.27 11.38
C PHE A 105 -12.71 15.52 10.67
N LEU A 106 -12.99 14.33 10.12
CA LEU A 106 -12.02 13.50 9.40
C LEU A 106 -11.49 14.21 8.15
N HIS A 107 -12.36 14.87 7.40
CA HIS A 107 -11.98 15.67 6.24
C HIS A 107 -11.06 16.83 6.63
N ARG A 108 -11.37 17.59 7.69
CA ARG A 108 -10.47 18.66 8.19
C ARG A 108 -9.12 18.11 8.65
N LEU A 109 -9.11 16.96 9.34
CA LEU A 109 -7.88 16.32 9.78
C LEU A 109 -7.03 15.88 8.58
N PHE A 110 -7.64 15.19 7.62
CA PHE A 110 -6.96 14.78 6.38
C PHE A 110 -6.43 15.99 5.63
N ARG A 111 -7.25 17.02 5.46
CA ARG A 111 -6.87 18.27 4.81
C ARG A 111 -5.65 18.91 5.48
N LYS A 112 -5.58 18.90 6.81
CA LYS A 112 -4.40 19.36 7.55
C LYS A 112 -3.16 18.51 7.24
N GLN A 113 -3.28 17.18 7.23
CA GLN A 113 -2.17 16.27 6.89
C GLN A 113 -1.68 16.49 5.45
N VAL A 114 -2.59 16.68 4.49
CA VAL A 114 -2.25 17.00 3.10
C VAL A 114 -1.53 18.34 3.02
N ALA A 115 -2.01 19.36 3.73
CA ALA A 115 -1.40 20.69 3.73
C ALA A 115 0.02 20.68 4.31
N GLU A 116 0.28 19.86 5.33
CA GLU A 116 1.62 19.65 5.90
C GLU A 116 2.59 19.07 4.85
N GLU A 117 2.17 18.10 4.05
CA GLU A 117 3.00 17.51 2.98
C GLU A 117 3.09 18.39 1.71
N ALA A 118 2.03 19.15 1.40
CA ALA A 118 2.02 20.08 0.29
C ALA A 118 2.92 21.30 0.59
N GLY A 119 2.92 21.76 1.85
CA GLY A 119 3.60 22.98 2.29
C GLY A 119 2.72 24.23 2.16
N TRP A 120 1.42 24.06 1.89
CA TRP A 120 0.44 25.14 1.77
C TRP A 120 -0.98 24.62 2.05
N MET A 121 -1.90 25.54 2.33
CA MET A 121 -3.31 25.26 2.57
C MET A 121 -4.16 25.93 1.50
N HIS A 122 -4.99 25.18 0.79
CA HIS A 122 -5.91 25.74 -0.20
C HIS A 122 -6.98 26.61 0.49
N PRO A 123 -7.47 27.70 -0.12
CA PRO A 123 -8.50 28.54 0.49
C PRO A 123 -9.90 27.91 0.46
N ASP A 124 -10.24 27.16 -0.60
CA ASP A 124 -11.50 26.41 -0.66
C ASP A 124 -11.43 25.19 0.25
N GLU A 125 -12.20 25.21 1.34
CA GLU A 125 -12.27 24.16 2.36
C GLU A 125 -12.96 22.87 1.87
N SER A 126 -13.56 22.87 0.68
CA SER A 126 -14.22 21.71 0.09
C SER A 126 -13.29 20.50 -0.11
N PHE A 127 -13.89 19.35 -0.36
CA PHE A 127 -13.23 18.14 -0.79
C PHE A 127 -12.43 18.39 -2.07
N LYS A 128 -12.99 19.13 -3.03
CA LYS A 128 -12.30 19.54 -4.26
C LYS A 128 -11.02 20.33 -3.96
N GLY A 129 -11.09 21.35 -3.11
CA GLY A 129 -9.90 22.10 -2.71
C GLY A 129 -8.84 21.25 -2.00
N THR A 130 -9.27 20.16 -1.33
CA THR A 130 -8.36 19.18 -0.74
C THR A 130 -7.67 18.31 -1.80
N VAL A 131 -8.43 17.86 -2.81
CA VAL A 131 -7.90 17.12 -3.96
C VAL A 131 -6.87 17.96 -4.74
N GLU A 132 -7.03 19.27 -4.84
CA GLU A 132 -6.03 20.15 -5.47
C GLU A 132 -4.69 20.16 -4.71
N MET A 133 -4.70 20.14 -3.38
CA MET A 133 -3.46 20.00 -2.60
C MET A 133 -2.84 18.62 -2.76
N VAL A 134 -3.65 17.55 -2.78
CA VAL A 134 -3.16 16.19 -3.04
C VAL A 134 -2.52 16.12 -4.43
N ARG A 135 -3.12 16.77 -5.44
CA ARG A 135 -2.58 16.86 -6.80
C ARG A 135 -1.17 17.46 -6.79
N ASP A 136 -0.95 18.56 -6.07
CA ASP A 136 0.37 19.17 -5.93
C ASP A 136 1.39 18.18 -5.29
N VAL A 137 1.00 17.50 -4.20
CA VAL A 137 1.85 16.48 -3.55
C VAL A 137 2.26 15.37 -4.53
N ILE A 138 1.33 14.88 -5.35
CA ILE A 138 1.59 13.78 -6.28
C ILE A 138 2.41 14.22 -7.49
N PHE A 139 2.20 15.42 -8.02
CA PHE A 139 2.88 15.85 -9.24
C PHE A 139 4.18 16.65 -9.00
N ARG A 140 4.51 17.00 -7.75
CA ARG A 140 5.78 17.70 -7.45
C ARG A 140 7.03 16.87 -7.72
N SER A 141 6.91 15.54 -7.73
CA SER A 141 8.06 14.63 -7.90
C SER A 141 7.75 13.57 -8.95
N PRO A 142 8.67 13.33 -9.91
CA PRO A 142 8.53 12.25 -10.88
C PRO A 142 8.89 10.87 -10.29
N ASP A 143 9.40 10.82 -9.05
CA ASP A 143 9.79 9.57 -8.39
C ASP A 143 8.59 8.97 -7.62
N PRO A 144 8.04 7.82 -8.07
CA PRO A 144 6.90 7.18 -7.42
C PRO A 144 7.13 6.88 -5.94
N ARG A 145 8.37 6.58 -5.54
CA ARG A 145 8.69 6.22 -4.15
C ARG A 145 8.51 7.41 -3.21
N GLN A 146 8.86 8.60 -3.66
CA GLN A 146 8.72 9.83 -2.86
C GLN A 146 7.25 10.19 -2.67
N VAL A 147 6.45 10.11 -3.74
CA VAL A 147 5.02 10.43 -3.68
C VAL A 147 4.26 9.38 -2.86
N HIS A 148 4.59 8.09 -2.99
CA HIS A 148 3.99 7.04 -2.17
C HIS A 148 4.31 7.23 -0.68
N ALA A 149 5.57 7.57 -0.36
CA ALA A 149 5.98 7.84 1.01
C ALA A 149 5.26 9.07 1.60
N ALA A 150 5.07 10.14 0.80
CA ALA A 150 4.32 11.32 1.22
C ALA A 150 2.85 10.97 1.50
N SER A 151 2.16 10.33 0.55
CA SER A 151 0.77 9.92 0.73
C SER A 151 0.57 8.94 1.88
N ARG A 152 1.51 8.03 2.10
CA ARG A 152 1.47 7.12 3.26
C ARG A 152 1.61 7.86 4.58
N ARG A 153 2.43 8.92 4.66
CA ARG A 153 2.51 9.79 5.86
C ARG A 153 1.20 10.53 6.10
N ILE A 154 0.52 11.00 5.05
CA ILE A 154 -0.81 11.61 5.17
C ILE A 154 -1.80 10.62 5.81
N ILE A 155 -1.86 9.39 5.31
CA ILE A 155 -2.73 8.33 5.83
C ILE A 155 -2.37 8.00 7.29
N ALA A 156 -1.08 7.77 7.58
CA ALA A 156 -0.62 7.46 8.92
C ALA A 156 -0.87 8.60 9.92
N GLY A 157 -0.78 9.85 9.45
CA GLY A 157 -1.04 11.05 10.24
C GLY A 157 -2.51 11.25 10.62
N MET A 158 -3.44 10.52 10.00
CA MET A 158 -4.83 10.48 10.44
C MET A 158 -5.01 9.66 11.73
N MET A 159 -4.06 8.80 12.07
CA MET A 159 -4.11 7.93 13.23
C MET A 159 -3.23 8.48 14.37
N PRO A 160 -3.59 8.22 15.64
CA PRO A 160 -2.64 8.39 16.73
C PRO A 160 -1.36 7.57 16.47
N LYS A 161 -0.16 8.15 16.69
CA LYS A 161 1.13 7.54 16.33
C LYS A 161 1.36 6.12 16.90
N TRP A 162 0.73 5.79 18.02
CA TRP A 162 0.85 4.48 18.65
C TRP A 162 -0.11 3.43 18.05
N LEU A 163 -1.19 3.87 17.39
CA LEU A 163 -2.30 3.00 17.01
C LEU A 163 -1.91 1.97 15.94
N PRO A 164 -1.21 2.30 14.83
CA PRO A 164 -0.89 1.29 13.82
C PRO A 164 0.01 0.17 14.36
N ALA A 165 1.05 0.54 15.11
CA ALA A 165 1.95 -0.42 15.73
C ALA A 165 1.21 -1.31 16.75
N ALA A 166 0.34 -0.72 17.58
CA ALA A 166 -0.48 -1.49 18.52
C ALA A 166 -1.44 -2.43 17.77
N PHE A 167 -2.11 -1.95 16.71
CA PHE A 167 -3.00 -2.77 15.89
C PHE A 167 -2.27 -3.98 15.32
N ARG A 168 -1.07 -3.77 14.77
CA ARG A 168 -0.24 -4.84 14.22
C ARG A 168 0.08 -5.92 15.24
N GLU A 169 0.56 -5.53 16.43
CA GLU A 169 1.01 -6.47 17.45
C GLU A 169 -0.15 -7.17 18.19
N TYR A 170 -1.27 -6.48 18.42
CA TYR A 170 -2.37 -6.99 19.23
C TYR A 170 -3.55 -7.56 18.43
N PHE A 171 -3.69 -7.21 17.15
CA PHE A 171 -4.80 -7.68 16.30
C PHE A 171 -4.30 -8.40 15.05
N ALA A 172 -3.48 -7.75 14.22
CA ALA A 172 -3.12 -8.32 12.91
C ALA A 172 -2.36 -9.66 13.03
N LYS A 173 -1.34 -9.71 13.89
CA LYS A 173 -0.55 -10.94 14.12
C LYS A 173 -1.32 -12.04 14.85
N PRO A 174 -1.95 -11.80 16.03
CA PRO A 174 -2.58 -12.88 16.77
C PRO A 174 -3.97 -13.27 16.23
N LEU A 175 -4.68 -12.34 15.58
CA LEU A 175 -6.08 -12.51 15.17
C LEU A 175 -6.29 -12.10 13.70
N PRO A 176 -5.60 -12.72 12.74
CA PRO A 176 -5.53 -12.25 11.36
C PRO A 176 -6.91 -12.14 10.68
N VAL A 177 -7.80 -13.12 10.88
CA VAL A 177 -9.16 -13.10 10.29
C VAL A 177 -10.02 -11.98 10.91
N ILE A 178 -9.98 -11.83 12.23
CA ILE A 178 -10.72 -10.77 12.92
C ILE A 178 -10.20 -9.40 12.49
N SER A 179 -8.87 -9.24 12.37
CA SER A 179 -8.26 -7.98 11.95
C SER A 179 -8.70 -7.57 10.53
N ARG A 180 -8.83 -8.51 9.60
CA ARG A 180 -9.34 -8.26 8.24
C ARG A 180 -10.78 -7.76 8.26
N ARG A 181 -11.66 -8.47 8.97
CA ARG A 181 -13.07 -8.08 9.13
C ARG A 181 -13.23 -6.73 9.81
N LEU A 182 -12.42 -6.47 10.84
CA LEU A 182 -12.44 -5.22 11.57
C LEU A 182 -12.04 -4.05 10.68
N ASN A 183 -10.99 -4.21 9.88
CA ASN A 183 -10.58 -3.19 8.90
C ASN A 183 -11.62 -2.99 7.81
N ALA A 184 -12.24 -4.05 7.28
CA ALA A 184 -13.33 -3.93 6.31
C ALA A 184 -14.50 -3.12 6.89
N PHE A 185 -14.98 -3.51 8.07
CA PHE A 185 -16.06 -2.82 8.76
C PHE A 185 -15.74 -1.34 9.01
N PHE A 186 -14.60 -1.03 9.62
CA PHE A 186 -14.25 0.35 9.94
C PHE A 186 -13.98 1.18 8.69
N THR A 187 -13.33 0.62 7.67
CA THR A 187 -13.11 1.31 6.39
C THR A 187 -14.44 1.78 5.83
N THR A 188 -15.47 0.92 5.78
CA THR A 188 -16.82 1.33 5.34
C THR A 188 -17.41 2.46 6.19
N LYS A 189 -17.14 2.52 7.50
CA LYS A 189 -17.71 3.53 8.40
C LYS A 189 -16.96 4.87 8.41
N VAL A 190 -15.65 4.87 8.24
CA VAL A 190 -14.82 6.08 8.42
C VAL A 190 -14.37 6.70 7.10
N SER A 191 -14.58 6.04 5.97
CA SER A 191 -14.13 6.53 4.66
C SER A 191 -15.24 7.14 3.80
N TYR A 192 -16.50 7.19 4.26
CA TYR A 192 -17.62 7.73 3.48
C TYR A 192 -17.31 9.11 2.89
N TRP A 193 -16.83 10.06 3.69
CA TRP A 193 -16.45 11.40 3.23
C TRP A 193 -15.35 11.42 2.14
N LEU A 194 -14.51 10.38 2.08
CA LEU A 194 -13.37 10.27 1.16
C LEU A 194 -13.73 9.52 -0.12
N VAL A 195 -14.43 8.40 0.01
CA VAL A 195 -14.68 7.46 -1.10
C VAL A 195 -16.14 7.33 -1.49
N GLY A 196 -17.08 7.84 -0.69
CA GLY A 196 -18.52 7.71 -0.91
C GLY A 196 -19.09 6.40 -0.37
N ASP A 197 -20.22 5.98 -0.93
CA ASP A 197 -20.94 4.79 -0.49
C ASP A 197 -20.10 3.52 -0.63
N ALA A 198 -20.04 2.76 0.46
CA ALA A 198 -19.31 1.51 0.54
C ALA A 198 -20.10 0.46 1.33
N GLU A 199 -19.88 -0.80 0.99
CA GLU A 199 -20.46 -1.95 1.71
C GLU A 199 -19.41 -3.03 1.95
N VAL A 200 -19.58 -3.78 3.04
CA VAL A 200 -18.72 -4.92 3.35
C VAL A 200 -19.07 -6.07 2.41
N CYS A 201 -18.06 -6.72 1.83
CA CYS A 201 -18.23 -7.85 0.92
C CYS A 201 -17.28 -9.00 1.27
N ASP A 202 -17.50 -10.14 0.61
CA ASP A 202 -16.65 -11.32 0.76
C ASP A 202 -15.44 -11.25 -0.20
N VAL A 203 -14.35 -11.88 0.21
CA VAL A 203 -13.08 -11.94 -0.54
C VAL A 203 -12.73 -13.39 -0.82
N GLU A 204 -12.36 -13.68 -2.07
CA GLU A 204 -11.78 -14.97 -2.46
C GLU A 204 -10.25 -14.88 -2.35
N HIS A 205 -9.68 -15.68 -1.46
CA HIS A 205 -8.25 -15.77 -1.23
C HIS A 205 -7.57 -16.69 -2.22
N ASP A 206 -6.26 -16.59 -2.36
CA ASP A 206 -5.49 -17.32 -3.37
C ASP A 206 -5.45 -18.84 -3.11
N ASP A 207 -5.80 -19.27 -1.90
CA ASP A 207 -5.99 -20.68 -1.52
C ASP A 207 -7.40 -21.21 -1.86
N GLY A 208 -8.24 -20.40 -2.51
CA GLY A 208 -9.63 -20.72 -2.86
C GLY A 208 -10.62 -20.57 -1.71
N THR A 209 -10.19 -20.11 -0.53
CA THR A 209 -11.11 -19.89 0.60
C THR A 209 -11.86 -18.56 0.47
N VAL A 210 -13.11 -18.54 0.97
CA VAL A 210 -13.93 -17.32 1.00
C VAL A 210 -13.87 -16.67 2.39
N GLY A 211 -13.15 -15.56 2.46
CA GLY A 211 -13.08 -14.69 3.63
C GLY A 211 -14.34 -13.84 3.78
N ARG A 212 -15.28 -14.31 4.63
CA ARG A 212 -16.54 -13.60 4.86
C ARG A 212 -16.34 -12.23 5.52
N GLY A 213 -16.87 -11.18 4.90
CA GLY A 213 -16.78 -9.81 5.38
C GLY A 213 -15.36 -9.27 5.49
N GLU A 214 -14.43 -9.78 4.68
CA GLU A 214 -13.02 -9.36 4.66
C GLU A 214 -12.73 -8.35 3.54
N GLY A 215 -13.76 -7.85 2.86
CA GLY A 215 -13.63 -6.88 1.78
C GLY A 215 -14.54 -5.69 1.93
N VAL A 216 -14.24 -4.65 1.15
CA VAL A 216 -15.10 -3.47 0.99
C VAL A 216 -15.32 -3.23 -0.49
N LEU A 217 -16.57 -3.03 -0.88
CA LEU A 217 -16.93 -2.56 -2.21
C LEU A 217 -17.39 -1.11 -2.10
N ILE A 218 -16.58 -0.20 -2.65
CA ILE A 218 -16.96 1.19 -2.90
C ILE A 218 -17.77 1.19 -4.20
N LYS A 219 -18.99 1.73 -4.16
CA LYS A 219 -19.92 1.71 -5.29
C LYS A 219 -19.51 2.69 -6.38
N ARG A 220 -19.12 3.90 -5.97
CA ARG A 220 -18.61 4.97 -6.85
C ARG A 220 -17.66 5.85 -6.06
N CYS A 221 -16.38 5.80 -6.41
CA CYS A 221 -15.30 6.41 -5.65
C CYS A 221 -15.25 7.91 -5.87
N ARG A 222 -15.70 8.67 -4.87
CA ARG A 222 -15.66 10.14 -4.85
C ARG A 222 -14.28 10.70 -5.18
N TYR A 223 -13.21 10.15 -4.59
CA TYR A 223 -11.85 10.62 -4.83
C TYR A 223 -11.40 10.43 -6.30
N LEU A 224 -11.72 9.28 -6.90
CA LEU A 224 -11.41 9.03 -8.32
C LEU A 224 -12.24 9.94 -9.23
N GLU A 225 -13.52 10.11 -8.92
CA GLU A 225 -14.44 10.94 -9.69
C GLU A 225 -14.09 12.43 -9.65
N GLU A 226 -13.80 12.97 -8.47
CA GLU A 226 -13.39 14.37 -8.28
C GLU A 226 -12.03 14.64 -8.91
N SER A 227 -11.05 13.75 -8.71
CA SER A 227 -9.71 13.92 -9.28
C SER A 227 -9.68 13.75 -10.80
N GLY A 228 -10.59 12.92 -11.34
CA GLY A 228 -10.64 12.57 -12.76
C GLY A 228 -9.32 12.04 -13.29
N CYS A 229 -8.48 11.42 -12.45
CA CYS A 229 -7.10 11.12 -12.83
C CYS A 229 -6.58 9.80 -12.25
N ALA A 230 -6.26 8.85 -13.14
CA ALA A 230 -5.75 7.54 -12.77
C ALA A 230 -4.43 7.63 -11.98
N SER A 231 -3.55 8.58 -12.31
CA SER A 231 -2.31 8.80 -11.56
C SER A 231 -2.55 9.20 -10.10
N LEU A 232 -3.57 10.02 -9.81
CA LEU A 232 -3.93 10.39 -8.44
C LEU A 232 -4.52 9.21 -7.67
N CYS A 233 -5.35 8.40 -8.34
CA CYS A 233 -5.89 7.17 -7.76
C CYS A 233 -4.76 6.19 -7.40
N LEU A 234 -3.86 5.92 -8.34
CA LEU A 234 -2.77 4.96 -8.16
C LEU A 234 -1.77 5.44 -7.09
N ASN A 235 -1.24 6.66 -7.25
CA ASN A 235 -0.12 7.14 -6.46
C ASN A 235 -0.54 7.84 -5.16
N GLY A 236 -1.75 8.37 -5.08
CA GLY A 236 -2.27 9.05 -3.88
C GLY A 236 -3.15 8.18 -3.00
N CYS A 237 -3.85 7.20 -3.58
CA CYS A 237 -4.79 6.34 -2.85
C CYS A 237 -4.31 4.89 -2.81
N LYS A 238 -4.28 4.17 -3.95
CA LYS A 238 -4.06 2.72 -4.01
C LYS A 238 -2.74 2.27 -3.40
N VAL A 239 -1.61 2.65 -4.01
CA VAL A 239 -0.30 2.14 -3.58
C VAL A 239 0.03 2.55 -2.13
N PRO A 240 -0.17 3.82 -1.73
CA PRO A 240 0.11 4.24 -0.35
C PRO A 240 -0.78 3.56 0.68
N THR A 241 -2.06 3.33 0.38
CA THR A 241 -2.98 2.63 1.31
C THR A 241 -2.58 1.18 1.47
N GLN A 242 -2.26 0.47 0.39
CA GLN A 242 -1.75 -0.90 0.45
C GLN A 242 -0.45 -0.99 1.28
N GLN A 243 0.48 -0.04 1.08
CA GLN A 243 1.72 0.04 1.88
C GLN A 243 1.43 0.34 3.35
N PHE A 244 0.50 1.26 3.65
CA PHE A 244 0.10 1.59 5.02
C PHE A 244 -0.44 0.36 5.75
N PHE A 245 -1.38 -0.36 5.14
CA PHE A 245 -1.95 -1.56 5.76
C PHE A 245 -0.89 -2.65 5.96
N LYS A 246 -0.05 -2.90 4.96
CA LYS A 246 0.99 -3.93 5.05
C LYS A 246 2.07 -3.58 6.07
N GLU A 247 2.65 -2.40 5.96
CA GLU A 247 3.86 -2.03 6.70
C GLU A 247 3.56 -1.46 8.09
N ASP A 248 2.49 -0.67 8.25
CA ASP A 248 2.15 -0.05 9.54
C ASP A 248 1.16 -0.88 10.34
N MET A 249 0.09 -1.37 9.70
CA MET A 249 -0.98 -2.14 10.36
C MET A 249 -0.73 -3.65 10.37
N GLY A 250 0.17 -4.17 9.52
CA GLY A 250 0.46 -5.60 9.41
C GLY A 250 -0.62 -6.45 8.76
N VAL A 251 -1.47 -5.85 7.92
CA VAL A 251 -2.54 -6.55 7.19
C VAL A 251 -2.29 -6.36 5.71
N ASP A 252 -2.18 -7.46 4.95
CA ASP A 252 -2.13 -7.34 3.49
C ASP A 252 -3.46 -6.79 2.96
N LEU A 253 -3.37 -5.92 1.96
CA LEU A 253 -4.52 -5.33 1.30
C LEU A 253 -4.23 -5.26 -0.19
N PHE A 254 -5.16 -5.76 -1.00
CA PHE A 254 -5.19 -5.50 -2.43
C PHE A 254 -6.38 -4.60 -2.78
N MET A 255 -6.12 -3.52 -3.51
CA MET A 255 -7.14 -2.58 -3.97
C MET A 255 -7.33 -2.71 -5.47
N ARG A 256 -8.58 -2.89 -5.92
CA ARG A 256 -8.96 -3.04 -7.34
C ARG A 256 -9.89 -1.91 -7.75
N PRO A 257 -9.36 -0.78 -8.26
CA PRO A 257 -10.18 0.26 -8.85
C PRO A 257 -10.72 -0.18 -10.21
N ASN A 258 -11.97 0.14 -10.49
CA ASN A 258 -12.56 0.08 -11.82
C ASN A 258 -12.73 1.50 -12.35
N TYR A 259 -12.01 1.82 -13.43
CA TYR A 259 -12.01 3.16 -13.98
C TYR A 259 -13.18 3.45 -14.93
N THR A 260 -13.99 2.44 -15.24
CA THR A 260 -15.17 2.57 -16.10
C THR A 260 -16.39 3.02 -15.29
N ASP A 261 -16.66 2.37 -14.15
CA ASP A 261 -17.82 2.68 -13.29
C ASP A 261 -17.44 3.42 -11.99
N PHE A 262 -16.13 3.67 -11.78
CA PHE A 262 -15.55 4.26 -10.57
C PHE A 262 -15.75 3.45 -9.29
N SER A 263 -16.21 2.21 -9.36
CA SER A 263 -16.18 1.31 -8.20
C SER A 263 -14.75 0.98 -7.79
N CYS A 264 -14.55 0.61 -6.53
CA CYS A 264 -13.24 0.16 -6.06
C CYS A 264 -13.41 -0.91 -4.99
N ARG A 265 -12.68 -2.02 -5.12
CA ARG A 265 -12.72 -3.11 -4.14
C ARG A 265 -11.47 -3.12 -3.29
N PHE A 266 -11.63 -3.26 -1.97
CA PHE A 266 -10.56 -3.48 -1.01
C PHE A 266 -10.66 -4.94 -0.56
N GLU A 267 -9.56 -5.67 -0.62
CA GLU A 267 -9.50 -7.10 -0.31
C GLU A 267 -8.47 -7.31 0.79
N PHE A 268 -8.92 -7.33 2.04
CA PHE A 268 -8.02 -7.51 3.18
C PHE A 268 -7.61 -8.98 3.29
N GLY A 269 -6.31 -9.22 3.47
CA GLY A 269 -5.68 -10.54 3.43
C GLY A 269 -5.03 -10.90 2.11
N LYS A 270 -5.26 -10.11 1.05
CA LYS A 270 -4.63 -10.34 -0.26
C LYS A 270 -3.41 -9.45 -0.43
N ALA A 271 -2.28 -10.05 -0.75
CA ALA A 271 -1.09 -9.30 -1.10
C ALA A 271 -1.32 -8.58 -2.44
N PRO A 272 -0.87 -7.32 -2.60
CA PRO A 272 -0.83 -6.69 -3.91
C PRO A 272 0.00 -7.54 -4.89
N PRO A 273 -0.47 -7.73 -6.13
CA PRO A 273 0.35 -8.33 -7.17
C PRO A 273 1.54 -7.43 -7.50
N ASP A 274 2.54 -8.01 -8.17
CA ASP A 274 3.64 -7.22 -8.74
C ASP A 274 3.10 -6.16 -9.72
N PRO A 275 3.65 -4.94 -9.76
CA PRO A 275 3.22 -3.89 -10.67
C PRO A 275 3.11 -4.31 -12.14
N THR A 276 3.92 -5.27 -12.59
CA THR A 276 3.86 -5.80 -13.96
C THR A 276 2.53 -6.51 -14.25
N TYR A 277 1.87 -7.07 -13.24
CA TYR A 277 0.61 -7.80 -13.38
C TYR A 277 -0.60 -7.05 -12.83
N ASP A 278 -0.43 -5.85 -12.28
CA ASP A 278 -1.51 -5.05 -11.74
C ASP A 278 -2.12 -4.14 -12.84
N PRO A 279 -3.37 -4.37 -13.27
CA PRO A 279 -4.00 -3.57 -14.33
C PRO A 279 -4.04 -2.07 -14.01
N ALA A 280 -4.03 -1.67 -12.74
CA ALA A 280 -4.06 -0.27 -12.36
C ALA A 280 -2.83 0.53 -12.83
N TYR A 281 -1.72 -0.13 -13.19
CA TYR A 281 -0.54 0.51 -13.78
C TYR A 281 -0.65 0.73 -15.29
N TYR A 282 -1.61 0.09 -15.95
CA TYR A 282 -1.81 0.12 -17.41
C TYR A 282 -3.08 0.88 -17.80
N VAL A 283 -3.37 1.98 -17.10
CA VAL A 283 -4.55 2.82 -17.32
C VAL A 283 -4.13 4.25 -17.63
N ALA A 284 -4.59 4.77 -18.77
CA ALA A 284 -4.43 6.17 -19.12
C ALA A 284 -5.27 7.06 -18.21
N CYS A 285 -4.84 8.30 -17.99
CA CYS A 285 -5.64 9.26 -17.23
C CYS A 285 -6.97 9.56 -17.95
N LEU A 286 -8.03 9.77 -17.16
CA LEU A 286 -9.35 10.06 -17.68
C LEU A 286 -9.37 11.41 -18.42
N PRO A 287 -10.34 11.64 -19.32
CA PRO A 287 -10.43 12.87 -20.10
C PRO A 287 -10.40 14.16 -19.26
N ARG A 288 -10.88 14.09 -18.01
CA ARG A 288 -10.98 15.21 -17.05
C ARG A 288 -9.70 15.47 -16.24
N CYS A 289 -8.62 14.69 -16.39
CA CYS A 289 -7.40 14.93 -15.62
C CYS A 289 -6.75 16.26 -16.04
N VAL A 290 -6.55 17.17 -15.07
CA VAL A 290 -6.00 18.53 -15.28
C VAL A 290 -4.50 18.52 -15.59
N ASN A 291 -3.77 17.50 -15.12
CA ASN A 291 -2.31 17.39 -15.29
C ASN A 291 -1.92 16.38 -16.37
N LYS A 292 -2.67 16.30 -17.49
CA LYS A 292 -2.23 15.48 -18.63
C LYS A 292 -0.83 15.93 -19.05
N PRO A 293 0.21 15.09 -18.94
CA PRO A 293 1.32 15.26 -19.85
C PRO A 293 0.73 15.10 -21.26
N ILE A 294 1.08 16.01 -22.19
CA ILE A 294 0.94 15.74 -23.62
C ILE A 294 1.47 14.33 -23.83
N SER A 295 0.67 13.47 -24.48
CA SER A 295 1.01 12.09 -24.83
C SER A 295 2.52 11.89 -24.90
N ASN A 296 3.11 11.13 -23.97
CA ASN A 296 4.45 10.62 -24.24
C ASN A 296 4.34 9.87 -25.58
N PRO A 297 5.25 10.14 -26.52
CA PRO A 297 5.15 9.59 -27.85
C PRO A 297 5.09 8.08 -27.68
N VAL A 298 4.07 7.47 -28.27
CA VAL A 298 4.16 6.10 -28.71
C VAL A 298 5.54 5.99 -29.34
N MET A 299 6.39 5.09 -28.85
CA MET A 299 7.56 4.65 -29.60
C MET A 299 7.02 3.90 -30.81
N ASP A 300 6.52 4.67 -31.77
CA ASP A 300 6.17 4.21 -33.09
C ASP A 300 7.50 3.97 -33.80
N LYS A 301 7.90 2.70 -33.87
CA LYS A 301 9.14 2.28 -34.51
C LYS A 301 9.06 2.37 -36.04
N THR A 302 8.00 2.95 -36.60
CA THR A 302 7.70 2.89 -38.04
C THR A 302 7.61 4.21 -38.79
N ASP A 303 7.92 5.38 -38.21
CA ASP A 303 8.03 6.62 -38.98
C ASP A 303 9.48 6.95 -39.40
N PRO A 304 9.84 6.88 -40.70
CA PRO A 304 11.18 7.21 -41.19
C PRO A 304 11.42 8.72 -41.37
N SER A 305 10.48 9.60 -40.99
CA SER A 305 10.51 11.01 -41.39
C SER A 305 10.51 12.00 -40.22
N MET A 306 11.65 12.18 -39.54
CA MET A 306 11.95 13.44 -38.82
C MET A 306 13.46 13.65 -38.63
N PRO A 307 13.98 14.90 -38.73
CA PRO A 307 15.40 15.19 -38.71
C PRO A 307 16.02 15.14 -37.30
N ARG A 308 17.29 14.72 -37.22
CA ARG A 308 18.10 14.68 -35.99
C ARG A 308 18.26 16.08 -35.38
N VAL A 309 17.48 16.40 -34.35
CA VAL A 309 17.76 17.55 -33.49
C VAL A 309 18.69 17.12 -32.37
N ILE A 310 19.94 17.60 -32.44
CA ILE A 310 20.96 17.42 -31.41
C ILE A 310 20.55 18.23 -30.18
N ALA A 311 20.02 17.57 -29.15
CA ALA A 311 19.79 18.18 -27.85
C ALA A 311 21.14 18.37 -27.13
N LYS A 312 21.61 19.63 -27.05
CA LYS A 312 22.71 20.03 -26.17
C LYS A 312 22.30 19.82 -24.71
N ARG A 313 22.89 18.81 -24.07
CA ARG A 313 22.77 18.56 -22.62
C ARG A 313 23.64 19.55 -21.84
N HIS A 314 23.01 20.37 -21.00
CA HIS A 314 23.69 20.96 -19.84
C HIS A 314 23.76 19.89 -18.74
N HIS A 315 24.96 19.33 -18.53
CA HIS A 315 25.24 18.46 -17.41
C HIS A 315 25.63 19.29 -16.19
N ASN A 316 24.81 19.26 -15.14
CA ASN A 316 25.28 19.55 -13.78
C ASN A 316 25.46 18.22 -13.04
N ALA A 317 26.66 18.01 -12.52
CA ALA A 317 27.14 16.76 -11.98
C ALA A 317 26.69 16.55 -10.53
N LEU A 318 25.80 15.57 -10.31
CA LEU A 318 25.65 14.92 -9.01
C LEU A 318 26.02 13.44 -9.19
N LYS A 319 27.09 13.04 -8.49
CA LYS A 319 27.70 11.70 -8.50
C LYS A 319 26.69 10.65 -8.02
N ARG A 320 26.40 9.64 -8.84
CA ARG A 320 25.64 8.45 -8.42
C ARG A 320 26.55 7.49 -7.65
N PRO A 321 26.12 6.87 -6.53
CA PRO A 321 26.84 5.75 -5.93
C PRO A 321 26.67 4.46 -6.75
N PRO A 322 27.64 3.51 -6.67
CA PRO A 322 27.60 2.27 -7.45
C PRO A 322 26.55 1.26 -6.92
N PRO A 323 26.01 0.39 -7.78
CA PRO A 323 24.99 -0.59 -7.40
C PRO A 323 25.55 -1.74 -6.54
N LEU A 324 24.75 -2.18 -5.57
CA LEU A 324 24.99 -3.38 -4.76
C LEU A 324 24.61 -4.64 -5.55
N ILE A 325 25.49 -5.64 -5.55
CA ILE A 325 25.32 -6.95 -6.19
C ILE A 325 24.64 -7.90 -5.17
N MET A 326 23.52 -8.53 -5.55
CA MET A 326 22.94 -9.65 -4.81
C MET A 326 23.57 -10.98 -5.28
N PRO A 327 23.74 -11.98 -4.39
CA PRO A 327 24.18 -13.33 -4.77
C PRO A 327 23.06 -14.11 -5.48
N PRO A 328 23.40 -15.13 -6.32
CA PRO A 328 22.42 -15.94 -7.04
C PRO A 328 21.63 -16.86 -6.11
N ALA A 329 20.37 -17.09 -6.46
CA ALA A 329 19.46 -18.03 -5.79
C ALA A 329 19.75 -19.47 -6.24
N ASP A 330 19.73 -20.39 -5.27
CA ASP A 330 19.83 -21.83 -5.49
C ASP A 330 18.57 -22.37 -6.20
N GLU A 331 18.77 -23.13 -7.27
CA GLU A 331 17.75 -23.96 -7.91
C GLU A 331 17.70 -25.31 -7.19
N ASP A 332 16.60 -25.59 -6.48
CA ASP A 332 16.13 -26.95 -6.15
C ASP A 332 14.75 -26.88 -5.49
N ALA A 333 13.68 -27.11 -6.26
CA ALA A 333 12.46 -27.80 -5.78
C ALA A 333 11.48 -28.04 -6.94
N ALA A 334 11.46 -29.29 -7.36
CA ALA A 334 10.55 -29.87 -8.33
C ALA A 334 9.13 -30.10 -7.78
N LEU A 335 8.17 -30.15 -8.72
CA LEU A 335 7.04 -31.11 -8.84
C LEU A 335 6.10 -31.35 -7.64
N VAL A 336 4.81 -30.97 -7.77
CA VAL A 336 3.59 -31.79 -7.45
C VAL A 336 2.39 -31.13 -8.18
N ASP A 337 1.91 -31.68 -9.31
CA ASP A 337 0.79 -32.63 -9.52
C ASP A 337 -0.62 -31.97 -9.60
N GLU A 338 -1.16 -32.00 -10.82
CA GLU A 338 -2.55 -31.70 -11.17
C GLU A 338 -3.45 -32.88 -10.78
N ARG A 339 -4.52 -32.63 -10.02
CA ARG A 339 -5.72 -33.48 -10.11
C ARG A 339 -7.00 -32.73 -9.78
N ALA A 340 -7.85 -32.72 -10.80
CA ALA A 340 -9.21 -32.21 -10.84
C ALA A 340 -10.16 -32.91 -9.85
N GLY A 341 -11.24 -32.22 -9.49
CA GLY A 341 -12.38 -32.83 -8.81
C GLY A 341 -13.53 -31.86 -8.55
N LYS A 342 -14.51 -31.86 -9.47
CA LYS A 342 -15.84 -31.24 -9.35
C LYS A 342 -16.52 -31.66 -8.04
N ASN A 343 -17.32 -30.78 -7.43
CA ASN A 343 -18.67 -31.12 -6.99
C ASN A 343 -19.48 -29.87 -6.60
N GLU A 344 -20.60 -29.73 -7.30
CA GLU A 344 -21.73 -28.87 -7.02
C GLU A 344 -22.57 -29.44 -5.84
N ASP A 345 -23.44 -28.60 -5.28
CA ASP A 345 -24.49 -28.91 -4.29
C ASP A 345 -24.05 -29.29 -2.86
N CYS A 346 -23.97 -28.28 -1.98
CA CYS A 346 -24.10 -28.47 -0.54
C CYS A 346 -25.41 -27.84 -0.01
N PRO A 347 -26.45 -28.65 0.29
CA PRO A 347 -27.74 -28.17 0.77
C PRO A 347 -27.76 -27.82 2.27
N ARG A 348 -26.63 -27.43 2.87
CA ARG A 348 -26.52 -27.16 4.33
C ARG A 348 -26.58 -25.67 4.69
N CYS A 349 -26.86 -24.80 3.71
CA CYS A 349 -27.02 -23.35 3.87
C CYS A 349 -28.36 -22.90 4.48
N ARG A 350 -28.92 -23.64 5.45
CA ARG A 350 -30.09 -23.18 6.20
C ARG A 350 -29.79 -23.03 7.68
N GLY A 351 -29.76 -21.77 8.10
CA GLY A 351 -30.01 -21.33 9.46
C GLY A 351 -28.81 -21.39 10.39
N ILE A 352 -28.26 -20.22 10.71
CA ILE A 352 -28.06 -19.77 12.09
C ILE A 352 -28.12 -18.24 12.07
N THR A 353 -29.00 -17.72 12.92
CA THR A 353 -29.48 -16.35 13.02
C THR A 353 -28.54 -15.44 13.82
N SER A 354 -28.88 -14.15 13.78
CA SER A 354 -28.17 -12.92 14.13
C SER A 354 -27.73 -12.68 15.58
N GLU A 355 -27.63 -13.69 16.45
CA GLU A 355 -27.40 -13.45 17.89
C GLU A 355 -25.94 -13.49 18.36
N VAL A 356 -24.99 -14.00 17.54
CA VAL A 356 -23.59 -14.13 17.97
C VAL A 356 -22.76 -12.85 17.73
N LEU A 357 -23.22 -11.92 16.88
CA LEU A 357 -22.49 -10.68 16.56
C LEU A 357 -22.74 -9.53 17.54
N LEU A 358 -23.74 -9.61 18.42
CA LEU A 358 -24.11 -8.52 19.33
C LEU A 358 -23.41 -8.57 20.70
N SER A 359 -22.72 -9.68 21.05
CA SER A 359 -22.06 -9.82 22.36
C SER A 359 -20.65 -9.21 22.41
N ALA A 360 -20.03 -8.91 21.27
CA ALA A 360 -18.65 -8.39 21.21
C ALA A 360 -18.56 -6.85 21.26
N ALA A 361 -19.69 -6.12 21.25
CA ALA A 361 -19.72 -4.66 21.16
C ALA A 361 -19.89 -3.93 22.52
N SER A 362 -19.86 -4.63 23.65
CA SER A 362 -20.14 -4.05 24.98
C SER A 362 -18.92 -3.94 25.90
N VAL A 363 -17.69 -4.05 25.36
CA VAL A 363 -16.45 -3.78 26.12
C VAL A 363 -15.48 -3.01 25.24
N MET A 364 -15.79 -1.74 24.95
CA MET A 364 -14.82 -0.65 24.70
C MET A 364 -15.45 0.69 25.06
#